data_AF-A0A8S8YUL6-F1
#
_entry.id   AF-A0A8S8YUL6-F1
#
_cell.length_a   1.000
_cell.length_b   1.000
_cell.length_c   1.000
_cell.angle_alpha   90.00
_cell.angle_beta   90.00
_cell.angle_gamma   90.00
#
_symmetry.space_group_name_H-M   'P 1'
#
loop_
_entity.id
_entity.type
_entity.pdbx_description
1 polymer ?
#
loop_
_entity_poly.entity_id
_entity_poly.type
_entity_poly.pdbx_seq_one_letter_code
_entity_poly.pdbx_strand_id
1 'polypeptide(L)'
;MISTLDRIESLGNSSLGMIEEQRDFVRDSLEVLRATSQISNDAFLDAGTIQGGLSLLLNLISQGISEDEAFSQLEALKSRAHLLEEKYPGLDKKVENLRK
;
A
#
# COMPACT_ATOMS: atom_id res chain seq x y z
N MET A 1 -1.67 -4.02 4.81
CA MET A 1 -0.89 -3.67 3.61
C MET A 1 -1.15 -4.63 2.45
N ILE A 2 -0.82 -5.91 2.58
CA ILE A 2 -1.16 -6.95 1.58
C ILE A 2 -2.67 -7.02 1.42
N SER A 3 -3.42 -7.15 2.53
CA SER A 3 -4.89 -7.16 2.50
C SER A 3 -5.51 -5.85 1.99
N THR A 4 -4.77 -4.76 2.07
CA THR A 4 -5.15 -3.44 1.54
C THR A 4 -4.98 -3.40 0.02
N LEU A 5 -3.86 -3.92 -0.48
CA LEU A 5 -3.53 -4.02 -1.91
C LEU A 5 -4.39 -5.06 -2.63
N ASP A 6 -4.72 -6.17 -1.98
CA ASP A 6 -5.57 -7.23 -2.55
C ASP A 6 -7.02 -6.80 -2.80
N ARG A 7 -7.49 -5.77 -2.08
CA ARG A 7 -8.83 -5.19 -2.32
C ARG A 7 -8.91 -4.36 -3.59
N ILE A 8 -7.78 -4.05 -4.22
CA ILE A 8 -7.75 -3.36 -5.51
C ILE A 8 -7.98 -4.43 -6.59
N GLU A 9 -9.25 -4.81 -6.79
CA GLU A 9 -9.67 -5.81 -7.77
C GLU A 9 -9.82 -5.24 -9.19
N SER A 10 -9.99 -3.92 -9.32
CA SER A 10 -9.98 -3.23 -10.62
C SER A 10 -9.16 -1.94 -10.55
N LEU A 11 -8.51 -1.62 -11.67
CA LEU A 11 -7.61 -0.47 -11.84
C LEU A 11 -8.12 0.38 -12.99
N GLY A 12 -9.18 1.14 -12.75
CA GLY A 12 -9.70 2.17 -13.66
C GLY A 12 -9.96 3.51 -12.96
N ASN A 13 -10.46 4.49 -13.71
CA ASN A 13 -10.75 5.82 -13.15
C ASN A 13 -11.77 5.78 -12.01
N SER A 14 -12.72 4.85 -12.05
CA SER A 14 -13.74 4.66 -11.00
C SER A 14 -13.16 4.15 -9.68
N SER A 15 -11.99 3.49 -9.72
CA SER A 15 -11.28 2.95 -8.54
C SER A 15 -10.22 3.91 -7.98
N LEU A 16 -9.97 5.07 -8.61
CA LEU A 16 -9.03 6.07 -8.11
C LEU A 16 -9.31 6.42 -6.65
N GLY A 17 -10.57 6.73 -6.31
CA GLY A 17 -10.96 7.06 -4.93
C GLY A 17 -10.67 5.91 -3.94
N MET A 18 -10.89 4.66 -4.34
CA MET A 18 -10.57 3.51 -3.48
C MET A 18 -9.05 3.36 -3.25
N ILE A 19 -8.24 3.59 -4.28
CA ILE A 19 -6.78 3.52 -4.17
C ILE A 19 -6.26 4.69 -3.32
N GLU A 20 -6.85 5.88 -3.44
CA GLU A 20 -6.53 7.02 -2.57
C GLU A 20 -6.84 6.72 -1.11
N GLU A 21 -8.02 6.17 -0.81
CA GLU A 21 -8.37 5.74 0.54
C GLU A 21 -7.41 4.67 1.06
N GLN A 22 -7.02 3.69 0.24
CA GLN A 22 -6.05 2.66 0.65
C GLN A 22 -4.67 3.27 0.91
N ARG A 23 -4.21 4.21 0.07
CA ARG A 23 -2.96 4.94 0.25
C ARG A 23 -2.95 5.71 1.57
N ASP A 24 -4.00 6.48 1.83
CA ASP A 24 -4.11 7.32 3.03
C ASP A 24 -4.23 6.46 4.28
N PHE A 25 -5.00 5.38 4.22
CA PHE A 25 -5.09 4.40 5.30
C PHE A 25 -3.72 3.78 5.63
N VAL A 26 -2.95 3.35 4.63
CA VAL A 26 -1.61 2.78 4.85
C VAL A 26 -0.69 3.83 5.45
N ARG A 27 -0.72 5.07 4.95
CA ARG A 27 0.08 6.17 5.47
C ARG A 27 -0.23 6.43 6.95
N ASP A 28 -1.50 6.66 7.29
CA ASP A 28 -1.94 6.96 8.64
C ASP A 28 -1.61 5.81 9.60
N SER A 29 -1.81 4.57 9.13
CA SER A 29 -1.46 3.37 9.89
C SER A 29 0.03 3.31 10.19
N LEU A 30 0.89 3.54 9.19
CA LEU A 30 2.34 3.56 9.38
C LEU A 30 2.80 4.69 10.31
N GLU A 31 2.19 5.86 10.21
CA GLU A 31 2.46 6.99 11.11
C GLU A 31 2.12 6.64 12.57
N VAL A 32 0.95 6.04 12.81
CA VAL A 32 0.53 5.59 14.15
C VAL A 32 1.43 4.49 14.68
N LEU A 33 1.73 3.48 13.87
CA LEU A 33 2.61 2.37 14.26
C LEU A 33 4.03 2.85 14.58
N ARG A 34 4.53 3.84 13.85
CA ARG A 34 5.83 4.46 14.13
C ARG A 34 5.77 5.29 15.41
N ALA A 35 4.75 6.13 15.57
CA ALA A 35 4.57 6.96 16.76
C ALA A 35 4.43 6.13 18.04
N THR A 36 3.78 4.97 17.95
CA THR A 36 3.63 4.00 19.04
C THR A 36 4.82 3.04 19.19
N SER A 37 5.89 3.24 18.42
CA SER A 37 7.09 2.38 18.39
C SER A 37 6.78 0.90 18.14
N GLN A 38 5.67 0.59 17.47
CA GLN A 38 5.30 -0.77 17.10
C GLN A 38 6.03 -1.27 15.85
N ILE A 39 6.58 -0.37 15.04
CA ILE A 39 7.41 -0.68 13.87
C ILE A 39 8.75 0.02 14.01
N SER A 40 9.81 -0.61 13.49
CA SER A 40 11.13 0.03 13.41
C SER A 40 11.15 1.12 12.34
N ASN A 41 12.10 2.05 12.44
CA ASN A 41 12.29 3.06 11.40
C ASN A 41 12.56 2.42 10.03
N ASP A 42 13.29 1.31 9.99
CA ASP A 42 13.54 0.57 8.74
C ASP A 42 12.24 0.00 8.15
N ALA A 43 11.39 -0.59 8.99
CA ALA A 43 10.08 -1.09 8.56
C ALA A 43 9.17 0.05 8.07
N PHE A 44 9.23 1.22 8.71
CA PHE A 44 8.53 2.42 8.25
C PHE A 44 9.04 2.91 6.89
N LEU A 45 10.37 2.97 6.70
CA LEU A 45 10.97 3.39 5.43
C LEU A 45 10.61 2.42 4.30
N ASP A 46 10.75 1.11 4.52
CA ASP A 46 10.43 0.10 3.53
C ASP A 46 8.92 0.09 3.22
N ALA A 47 8.05 0.19 4.22
CA ALA A 47 6.60 0.31 4.02
C ALA A 47 6.21 1.61 3.30
N GLY A 48 6.93 2.70 3.55
CA GLY A 48 6.78 3.97 2.87
C GLY A 48 7.02 3.85 1.36
N THR A 49 7.88 2.93 0.91
CA THR A 49 8.08 2.69 -0.53
C THR A 49 6.83 2.11 -1.20
N ILE A 50 6.03 1.31 -0.48
CA ILE A 50 4.76 0.75 -0.98
C ILE A 50 3.71 1.85 -1.07
N GLN A 51 3.60 2.70 -0.05
CA GLN A 51 2.70 3.87 -0.03
C GLN A 51 3.05 4.87 -1.15
N GLY A 52 4.34 5.15 -1.36
CA GLY A 52 4.82 5.97 -2.47
C GLY A 52 4.53 5.33 -3.83
N GLY A 53 4.68 4.00 -3.93
CA GLY A 53 4.33 3.24 -5.12
C GLY A 53 2.84 3.31 -5.47
N LEU A 54 1.95 3.22 -4.49
CA LEU A 54 0.51 3.45 -4.67
C LEU A 54 0.20 4.88 -5.14
N SER A 55 0.92 5.88 -4.62
CA SER A 55 0.78 7.27 -5.05
C SER A 55 1.22 7.47 -6.51
N LEU A 56 2.28 6.77 -6.92
CA LEU A 56 2.72 6.75 -8.32
C LEU A 56 1.67 6.05 -9.21
N LEU A 57 1.14 4.90 -8.78
CA LEU A 57 0.11 4.17 -9.49
C LEU A 57 -1.15 5.02 -9.72
N LEU A 58 -1.62 5.73 -8.68
CA LEU A 58 -2.71 6.70 -8.77
C LEU A 58 -2.47 7.77 -9.84
N ASN A 59 -1.25 8.31 -9.87
CA ASN A 59 -0.85 9.32 -10.83
C ASN A 59 -0.85 8.75 -12.27
N LEU A 60 -0.31 7.54 -12.45
CA LEU A 60 -0.30 6.85 -13.74
C LEU A 60 -1.72 6.55 -14.25
N ILE A 61 -2.61 6.07 -13.39
CA ILE A 61 -4.03 5.85 -13.74
C ILE A 61 -4.69 7.18 -14.12
N SER A 62 -4.42 8.25 -13.36
CA SER A 62 -4.94 9.59 -13.67
C SER A 62 -4.43 10.15 -15.01
N GLN A 63 -3.24 9.73 -15.44
CA GLN A 63 -2.66 10.06 -16.75
C GLN A 63 -3.19 9.18 -17.89
N GLY A 64 -4.01 8.16 -17.61
CA GLY A 64 -4.58 7.26 -18.61
C GLY A 64 -3.66 6.14 -19.04
N ILE A 65 -2.80 5.63 -18.14
CA ILE A 65 -2.04 4.40 -18.38
C ILE A 65 -2.99 3.23 -18.67
N SER A 66 -2.52 2.24 -19.44
CA SER A 66 -3.28 1.02 -19.73
C SER A 66 -3.54 0.22 -18.44
N GLU A 67 -4.71 -0.41 -18.32
CA GLU A 67 -5.06 -1.24 -17.15
C GLU A 67 -4.05 -2.37 -16.93
N ASP A 68 -3.53 -2.98 -18.00
CA ASP A 68 -2.49 -4.03 -17.95
C ASP A 68 -1.18 -3.56 -17.29
N GLU A 69 -0.76 -2.32 -17.59
CA GLU A 69 0.44 -1.73 -17.00
C GLU A 69 0.19 -1.34 -15.54
N ALA A 70 -0.98 -0.76 -15.24
CA ALA A 70 -1.38 -0.48 -13.87
C ALA A 70 -1.42 -1.77 -13.03
N PHE A 71 -1.94 -2.85 -13.59
CA PHE A 71 -2.01 -4.15 -12.93
C PHE A 71 -0.63 -4.72 -12.68
N SER A 72 0.27 -4.63 -13.66
CA SER A 72 1.67 -5.04 -13.50
C SER A 72 2.39 -4.26 -12.39
N GLN A 73 2.13 -2.96 -12.26
CA GLN A 73 2.65 -2.14 -11.17
C GLN A 73 2.06 -2.54 -9.81
N LEU A 74 0.75 -2.79 -9.75
CA LEU A 74 0.09 -3.25 -8.53
C LEU A 74 0.64 -4.59 -8.05
N GLU A 75 0.82 -5.55 -8.95
CA GLU A 75 1.41 -6.86 -8.63
C GLU A 75 2.84 -6.73 -8.12
N ALA A 76 3.64 -5.82 -8.69
CA ALA A 76 4.98 -5.52 -8.16
C ALA A 76 4.91 -4.95 -6.73
N LEU A 77 3.93 -4.09 -6.42
CA LEU A 77 3.71 -3.57 -5.06
C LEU A 77 3.24 -4.66 -4.09
N LYS A 78 2.37 -5.58 -4.53
CA LYS A 78 1.95 -6.75 -3.73
C LYS A 78 3.13 -7.65 -3.40
N SER A 79 3.96 -7.96 -4.39
CA SER A 79 5.18 -8.76 -4.18
C SER A 79 6.11 -8.09 -3.16
N ARG A 80 6.30 -6.76 -3.24
CA ARG A 80 7.06 -6.02 -2.23
C ARG A 80 6.40 -6.05 -0.85
N ALA A 81 5.08 -5.96 -0.77
CA ALA A 81 4.36 -6.07 0.49
C ALA A 81 4.51 -7.46 1.13
N HIS A 82 4.54 -8.53 0.33
CA HIS A 82 4.86 -9.88 0.81
C HIS A 82 6.30 -9.98 1.33
N LEU A 83 7.28 -9.51 0.57
CA LEU A 83 8.68 -9.49 1.02
C LEU A 83 8.84 -8.69 2.32
N LEU A 84 8.08 -7.60 2.46
CA LEU A 84 8.09 -6.79 3.66
C LEU A 84 7.49 -7.51 4.87
N GLU A 85 6.41 -8.26 4.68
CA GLU A 85 5.82 -9.09 5.75
C GLU A 85 6.76 -10.25 6.13
N GLU A 86 7.50 -10.84 5.20
CA GLU A 86 8.54 -11.82 5.50
C GLU A 86 9.69 -11.21 6.31
N LYS A 87 10.09 -9.98 5.97
CA LYS A 87 11.15 -9.24 6.66
C LYS A 87 10.71 -8.71 8.04
N TYR A 88 9.45 -8.31 8.15
CA TYR A 88 8.83 -7.74 9.35
C TYR A 88 7.50 -8.45 9.66
N PRO A 89 7.56 -9.66 10.23
CA PRO A 89 6.37 -10.47 10.45
C PRO A 89 5.37 -9.77 11.39
N GLY A 90 4.10 -9.75 10.97
CA GLY A 90 3.00 -9.11 11.67
C GLY A 90 2.84 -7.61 11.38
N LEU A 91 3.61 -7.04 10.45
CA LEU A 91 3.44 -5.66 10.02
C LEU A 91 2.08 -5.46 9.33
N ASP A 92 1.71 -6.38 8.45
CA ASP A 92 0.42 -6.37 7.77
C ASP A 92 -0.74 -6.42 8.77
N LYS A 93 -0.67 -7.32 9.76
CA LYS A 93 -1.66 -7.43 10.83
C LYS A 93 -1.75 -6.17 11.68
N LYS A 94 -0.62 -5.53 11.99
CA LYS A 94 -0.58 -4.27 12.74
C LYS A 94 -1.27 -3.14 11.98
N VAL A 95 -1.07 -3.08 10.66
CA VAL A 95 -1.75 -2.12 9.79
C VAL A 95 -3.25 -2.43 9.74
N GLU A 96 -3.65 -3.67 9.48
CA GLU A 96 -5.07 -4.05 9.41
C GLU A 96 -5.80 -3.89 10.75
N ASN A 97 -5.11 -4.05 11.90
CA ASN A 97 -5.69 -3.79 13.22
C ASN A 97 -6.07 -2.32 13.46
N LEU A 98 -5.51 -1.37 12.70
CA LEU A 98 -5.90 0.04 12.75
C LEU A 98 -7.13 0.35 11.89
N ARG A 99 -7.58 -0.61 11.07
CA ARG A 99 -8.83 -0.55 10.33
C ARG A 99 -9.98 -0.87 11.29
N LYS A 100 -10.68 0.15 11.76
CA LYS A 100 -11.88 0.02 12.61
C LYS A 100 -13.16 -0.14 11.79
#